data_AF-A0A366HLY9-F1
#
_entry.id   AF-A0A366HLY9-F1
#
_cell.length_a   1.000
_cell.length_b   1.000
_cell.length_c   1.000
_cell.angle_alpha   90.00
_cell.angle_beta   90.00
_cell.angle_gamma   90.00
#
_symmetry.space_group_name_H-M   'P 1'
#
loop_
_entity.id
_entity.type
_entity.pdbx_description
1 polymer ?
#
loop_
_entity_poly.entity_id
_entity_poly.type
_entity_poly.pdbx_seq_one_letter_code
_entity_poly.pdbx_strand_id
1 'polypeptide(L)'
;MSKDNPSVHDKAIAIFRELVGNRAEQFSVPIPDAQQAAQAALAGDFNDKTALDIAFHMTDWNSDAAFVTALLLYPERFTPEEIREGIGDFLVHAPNHLAAAARQYGYPVQDTFGVGALDGWREDDESEDT
;
A
#
# COMPACT_ATOMS: atom_id res chain seq x y z
N MET A 1 5.22 -3.96 -26.12
CA MET A 1 4.87 -4.51 -24.79
C MET A 1 3.41 -4.93 -24.86
N SER A 2 3.14 -6.22 -24.73
CA SER A 2 1.79 -6.76 -24.90
C SER A 2 0.86 -6.27 -23.79
N LYS A 3 -0.40 -5.96 -24.14
CA LYS A 3 -1.47 -5.51 -23.22
C LYS A 3 -2.17 -6.66 -22.48
N ASP A 4 -1.59 -7.87 -22.49
CA ASP A 4 -2.37 -9.09 -22.26
C ASP A 4 -2.11 -9.81 -20.92
N ASN A 5 -1.18 -9.34 -20.09
CA ASN A 5 -1.04 -9.87 -18.73
C ASN A 5 -1.73 -8.94 -17.73
N PRO A 6 -2.75 -9.41 -16.98
CA PRO A 6 -3.33 -8.64 -15.89
C PRO A 6 -2.25 -8.33 -14.84
N SER A 7 -2.30 -7.13 -14.25
CA SER A 7 -1.34 -6.73 -13.22
C SER A 7 -1.42 -7.64 -12.00
N VAL A 8 -0.38 -7.66 -11.16
CA VAL A 8 -0.40 -8.39 -9.89
C VAL A 8 -1.58 -7.94 -8.99
N HIS A 9 -1.96 -6.66 -9.05
CA HIS A 9 -3.14 -6.15 -8.37
C HIS A 9 -4.44 -6.71 -8.93
N ASP A 10 -4.59 -6.81 -10.26
CA ASP A 10 -5.78 -7.44 -10.88
C ASP A 10 -5.95 -8.89 -10.43
N LYS A 11 -4.83 -9.62 -10.27
CA LYS A 11 -4.82 -10.98 -9.76
C LYS A 11 -5.24 -11.05 -8.29
N ALA A 12 -4.71 -10.16 -7.44
CA ALA A 12 -5.13 -10.05 -6.04
C ALA A 12 -6.63 -9.74 -5.92
N ILE A 13 -7.15 -8.84 -6.76
CA ILE A 13 -8.57 -8.50 -6.82
C ILE A 13 -9.39 -9.72 -7.26
N ALA A 14 -8.93 -10.50 -8.23
CA ALA A 14 -9.61 -11.73 -8.65
C ALA A 14 -9.73 -12.74 -7.49
N ILE A 15 -8.68 -12.91 -6.68
CA ILE A 15 -8.72 -13.74 -5.47
C ILE A 15 -9.80 -13.22 -4.50
N PHE A 16 -9.82 -11.91 -4.21
CA PHE A 16 -10.84 -11.36 -3.33
C PHE A 16 -12.24 -11.39 -3.94
N ARG A 17 -12.39 -11.33 -5.27
CA ARG A 17 -13.68 -11.45 -5.94
C ARG A 17 -14.30 -12.82 -5.69
N GLU A 18 -13.49 -13.88 -5.58
CA GLU A 18 -13.97 -15.21 -5.18
C GLU A 18 -14.48 -15.24 -3.73
N LEU A 19 -13.93 -14.42 -2.83
CA LEU A 19 -14.26 -14.39 -1.40
C LEU A 19 -15.41 -13.43 -1.04
N VAL A 20 -15.42 -12.23 -1.63
CA VAL A 20 -16.32 -11.13 -1.26
C VAL A 20 -17.13 -10.60 -2.44
N GLY A 21 -17.07 -11.26 -3.60
CA GLY A 21 -17.81 -10.87 -4.80
C GLY A 21 -17.42 -9.48 -5.29
N ASN A 22 -18.43 -8.73 -5.77
CA ASN A 22 -18.23 -7.39 -6.34
C ASN A 22 -17.67 -6.35 -5.36
N ARG A 23 -17.62 -6.64 -4.04
CA ARG A 23 -16.94 -5.74 -3.10
C ARG A 23 -15.44 -5.65 -3.34
N ALA A 24 -14.84 -6.66 -3.97
CA ALA A 24 -13.41 -6.65 -4.30
C ALA A 24 -13.02 -5.53 -5.27
N GLU A 25 -13.95 -4.99 -6.06
CA GLU A 25 -13.69 -3.85 -6.95
C GLU A 25 -13.28 -2.59 -6.18
N GLN A 26 -13.58 -2.51 -4.87
CA GLN A 26 -13.12 -1.41 -4.03
C GLN A 26 -11.59 -1.35 -3.89
N PHE A 27 -10.84 -2.37 -4.31
CA PHE A 27 -9.37 -2.34 -4.32
C PHE A 27 -8.76 -1.74 -5.60
N SER A 28 -9.55 -1.50 -6.66
CA SER A 28 -9.08 -0.91 -7.92
C SER A 28 -9.51 0.54 -8.15
N VAL A 29 -10.26 1.11 -7.21
CA VAL A 29 -10.80 2.47 -7.30
C VAL A 29 -10.56 3.23 -6.00
N PRO A 30 -10.62 4.57 -6.02
CA PRO A 30 -10.70 5.35 -4.80
C PRO A 30 -11.86 4.87 -3.92
N ILE A 31 -11.64 4.82 -2.60
CA ILE A 31 -12.60 4.31 -1.59
C ILE A 31 -13.16 5.43 -0.71
N PRO A 32 -13.98 6.36 -1.26
CA PRO A 32 -14.44 7.54 -0.55
C PRO A 32 -15.23 7.19 0.72
N ASP A 33 -15.96 6.08 0.75
CA ASP A 33 -16.72 5.65 1.93
C ASP A 33 -15.78 5.28 3.09
N ALA A 34 -14.69 4.55 2.81
CA ALA A 34 -13.70 4.18 3.81
C ALA A 34 -12.91 5.41 4.29
N GLN A 35 -12.53 6.29 3.35
CA GLN A 35 -11.85 7.55 3.68
C GLN A 35 -12.73 8.46 4.53
N GLN A 36 -14.02 8.62 4.20
CA GLN A 36 -14.98 9.39 4.99
C GLN A 36 -15.19 8.78 6.38
N ALA A 37 -15.31 7.45 6.46
CA ALA A 37 -15.42 6.76 7.75
C ALA A 37 -14.18 6.99 8.62
N ALA A 38 -12.98 6.93 8.04
CA ALA A 38 -11.73 7.21 8.74
C ALA A 38 -11.64 8.68 9.18
N GLN A 39 -11.98 9.64 8.31
CA GLN A 39 -12.02 11.06 8.66
C GLN A 39 -12.99 11.33 9.82
N ALA A 40 -14.21 10.77 9.74
CA ALA A 40 -15.23 10.95 10.77
C ALA A 40 -14.78 10.39 12.13
N ALA A 41 -14.06 9.27 12.13
CA ALA A 41 -13.49 8.68 13.34
C ALA A 41 -12.41 9.55 13.99
N LEU A 42 -11.74 10.41 13.22
CA LEU A 42 -10.63 11.27 13.67
C LEU A 42 -11.05 12.71 13.99
N ALA A 43 -12.30 13.09 13.73
CA ALA A 43 -12.79 14.47 13.87
C ALA A 43 -12.79 15.02 15.31
N GLY A 44 -12.68 14.15 16.32
CA GLY A 44 -12.55 14.57 17.73
C GLY A 44 -11.12 14.90 18.15
N ASP A 45 -10.13 14.35 17.45
CA ASP A 45 -8.71 14.45 17.80
C ASP A 45 -7.96 15.45 16.91
N PHE A 46 -8.45 15.66 15.69
CA PHE A 46 -7.82 16.48 14.68
C PHE A 46 -8.82 17.46 14.05
N ASN A 47 -8.31 18.57 13.50
CA ASN A 47 -9.12 19.42 12.63
C ASN A 47 -9.50 18.68 11.33
N ASP A 48 -10.56 19.13 10.66
CA ASP A 48 -11.11 18.47 9.46
C ASP A 48 -10.06 18.19 8.37
N LYS A 49 -9.13 19.12 8.14
CA LYS A 49 -8.09 18.97 7.12
C LYS A 49 -7.11 17.86 7.51
N THR A 50 -6.57 17.90 8.73
CA THR A 50 -5.64 16.88 9.20
C THR A 50 -6.30 15.50 9.28
N ALA A 51 -7.56 15.42 9.72
CA ALA A 51 -8.31 14.18 9.71
C ALA A 51 -8.48 13.61 8.30
N LEU A 52 -8.80 14.47 7.32
CA LEU A 52 -8.93 14.07 5.91
C LEU A 52 -7.60 13.63 5.30
N ASP A 53 -6.52 14.35 5.56
CA ASP A 53 -5.17 14.05 5.05
C ASP A 53 -4.68 12.70 5.61
N ILE A 54 -4.87 12.45 6.91
CA ILE A 54 -4.58 11.14 7.52
C ILE A 54 -5.42 10.04 6.87
N ALA A 55 -6.74 10.27 6.72
CA ALA A 55 -7.64 9.29 6.13
C ALA A 55 -7.21 8.92 4.70
N PHE A 56 -6.90 9.92 3.87
CA PHE A 56 -6.38 9.71 2.51
C PHE A 56 -5.14 8.81 2.50
N HIS A 57 -4.12 9.18 3.29
CA HIS A 57 -2.89 8.39 3.35
C HIS A 57 -3.12 6.96 3.88
N MET A 58 -4.12 6.74 4.74
CA MET A 58 -4.44 5.41 5.24
C MET A 58 -5.24 4.54 4.25
N THR A 59 -5.82 5.11 3.20
CA THR A 59 -6.71 4.39 2.28
C THR A 59 -6.24 4.29 0.84
N ASP A 60 -5.35 5.17 0.38
CA ASP A 60 -4.97 5.31 -1.04
C ASP A 60 -3.94 4.28 -1.54
N TRP A 61 -3.65 3.25 -0.75
CA TRP A 61 -2.77 2.11 -1.10
C TRP A 61 -3.53 0.77 -0.98
N ASN A 62 -4.85 0.82 -1.17
CA ASN A 62 -5.79 -0.30 -1.03
C ASN A 62 -5.49 -1.46 -1.99
N SER A 63 -5.01 -1.20 -3.22
CA SER A 63 -4.56 -2.24 -4.15
C SER A 63 -3.33 -3.00 -3.64
N ASP A 64 -2.39 -2.29 -3.00
CA ASP A 64 -1.20 -2.90 -2.40
C ASP A 64 -1.57 -3.70 -1.15
N ALA A 65 -2.48 -3.17 -0.32
CA ALA A 65 -3.02 -3.88 0.84
C ALA A 65 -3.71 -5.20 0.43
N ALA A 66 -4.47 -5.16 -0.67
CA ALA A 66 -5.08 -6.35 -1.24
C ALA A 66 -4.00 -7.35 -1.70
N PHE A 67 -2.99 -6.91 -2.45
CA PHE A 67 -1.89 -7.79 -2.84
C PHE A 67 -1.20 -8.45 -1.65
N VAL A 68 -0.76 -7.67 -0.65
CA VAL A 68 -0.07 -8.21 0.53
C VAL A 68 -0.94 -9.23 1.27
N THR A 69 -2.22 -8.92 1.45
CA THR A 69 -3.15 -9.83 2.12
C THR A 69 -3.36 -11.11 1.30
N ALA A 70 -3.52 -11.00 -0.01
CA ALA A 70 -3.66 -12.15 -0.90
C ALA A 70 -2.41 -13.04 -0.91
N LEU A 71 -1.22 -12.43 -0.94
CA LEU A 71 0.07 -13.14 -0.87
C LEU A 71 0.23 -13.89 0.45
N LEU A 72 -0.12 -13.27 1.58
CA LEU A 72 -0.02 -13.90 2.91
C LEU A 72 -0.97 -15.10 3.07
N LEU A 73 -2.13 -15.07 2.40
CA LEU A 73 -3.14 -16.13 2.50
C LEU A 73 -2.99 -17.22 1.44
N TYR A 74 -2.56 -16.86 0.23
CA TYR A 74 -2.52 -17.74 -0.94
C TYR A 74 -1.20 -17.60 -1.73
N PRO A 75 -0.04 -17.76 -1.09
CA PRO A 75 1.26 -17.56 -1.76
C PRO A 75 1.45 -18.49 -2.97
N GLU A 76 0.87 -19.69 -2.94
CA GLU A 76 0.91 -20.67 -4.03
C GLU A 76 0.18 -20.22 -5.30
N ARG A 77 -0.66 -19.18 -5.22
CA ARG A 77 -1.36 -18.64 -6.39
C ARG A 77 -0.50 -17.66 -7.19
N PHE A 78 0.65 -17.24 -6.68
CA PHE A 78 1.52 -16.27 -7.32
C PHE A 78 2.81 -16.92 -7.85
N THR A 79 3.28 -16.45 -9.00
CA THR A 79 4.62 -16.82 -9.51
C THR A 79 5.70 -16.03 -8.77
N PRO A 80 6.95 -16.49 -8.78
CA PRO A 80 8.07 -15.71 -8.24
C PRO A 80 8.21 -14.31 -8.86
N GLU A 81 7.87 -14.15 -10.13
CA GLU A 81 7.88 -12.86 -10.84
C GLU A 81 6.81 -11.92 -10.27
N GLU A 82 5.56 -12.39 -10.15
CA GLU A 82 4.45 -11.61 -9.61
C GLU A 82 4.69 -11.20 -8.15
N ILE A 83 5.29 -12.10 -7.35
CA ILE A 83 5.67 -11.79 -5.96
C ILE A 83 6.68 -10.65 -5.92
N ARG A 84 7.71 -10.68 -6.77
CA ARG A 84 8.72 -9.62 -6.84
C ARG A 84 8.12 -8.29 -7.28
N GLU A 85 7.26 -8.31 -8.30
CA GLU A 85 6.55 -7.14 -8.81
C GLU A 85 5.68 -6.50 -7.71
N GLY A 86 4.78 -7.27 -7.09
CA GLY A 86 3.88 -6.71 -6.07
C GLY A 86 4.59 -6.28 -4.77
N ILE A 87 5.70 -6.93 -4.39
CA ILE A 87 6.54 -6.45 -3.29
C ILE A 87 7.17 -5.11 -3.67
N GLY A 88 7.70 -5.00 -4.91
CA GLY A 88 8.23 -3.76 -5.43
C GLY A 88 7.21 -2.64 -5.33
N ASP A 89 6.04 -2.82 -5.93
CA ASP A 89 4.94 -1.85 -5.97
C ASP A 89 4.53 -1.39 -4.56
N PHE A 90 4.32 -2.33 -3.63
CA PHE A 90 4.00 -1.98 -2.24
C PHE A 90 5.12 -1.14 -1.60
N LEU A 91 6.40 -1.51 -1.77
CA LEU A 91 7.53 -0.85 -1.12
C LEU A 91 7.79 0.57 -1.64
N VAL A 92 7.53 0.87 -2.92
CA VAL A 92 7.63 2.25 -3.45
C VAL A 92 6.42 3.10 -3.04
N HIS A 93 5.25 2.50 -2.87
CA HIS A 93 4.01 3.24 -2.65
C HIS A 93 3.63 3.40 -1.17
N ALA A 94 3.27 2.30 -0.49
CA ALA A 94 2.64 2.35 0.83
C ALA A 94 3.51 2.98 1.94
N PRO A 95 4.84 2.73 2.02
CA PRO A 95 5.68 3.35 3.05
C PRO A 95 5.62 4.89 3.06
N ASN A 96 5.55 5.53 1.90
CA ASN A 96 5.46 6.99 1.79
C ASN A 96 4.13 7.52 2.37
N HIS A 97 3.02 6.85 2.05
CA HIS A 97 1.71 7.17 2.61
C HIS A 97 1.69 6.96 4.13
N LEU A 98 2.19 5.82 4.62
CA LEU A 98 2.22 5.50 6.05
C LEU A 98 3.11 6.45 6.84
N ALA A 99 4.28 6.84 6.31
CA ALA A 99 5.14 7.84 6.93
C ALA A 99 4.46 9.21 7.02
N ALA A 100 3.75 9.63 5.96
CA ALA A 100 2.99 10.88 5.96
C ALA A 100 1.85 10.86 7.01
N ALA A 101 1.06 9.77 7.04
CA ALA A 101 0.01 9.58 8.03
C ALA A 101 0.55 9.60 9.47
N ALA A 102 1.61 8.83 9.75
CA ALA A 102 2.25 8.77 11.07
C ALA A 102 2.73 10.16 11.52
N ARG A 103 3.37 10.90 10.61
CA ARG A 103 3.83 12.26 10.90
C ARG A 103 2.69 13.20 11.26
N GLN A 104 1.58 13.14 10.53
CA GLN A 104 0.40 13.97 10.79
C GLN A 104 -0.33 13.57 12.07
N TYR A 105 -0.38 12.28 12.39
CA TYR A 105 -0.96 11.76 13.62
C TYR A 105 -0.12 12.13 14.87
N GLY A 106 1.17 12.44 14.68
CA GLY A 106 2.10 12.75 15.78
C GLY A 106 2.91 11.54 16.25
N TYR A 107 2.92 10.45 15.49
CA TYR A 107 3.83 9.33 15.72
C TYR A 107 5.20 9.59 15.10
N PRO A 108 6.29 9.09 15.72
CA PRO A 108 7.62 9.23 15.15
C PRO A 108 7.79 8.28 13.96
N VAL A 109 8.36 8.78 12.86
CA VAL A 109 8.86 7.94 11.76
C VAL A 109 10.30 7.56 12.12
N GLN A 110 10.55 6.28 12.37
CA GLN A 110 11.83 5.80 12.90
C GLN A 110 12.34 4.61 12.08
N ASP A 111 13.65 4.57 11.86
CA ASP A 111 14.34 3.37 11.40
C ASP A 111 14.49 2.37 12.56
N THR A 112 13.41 1.64 12.84
CA THR A 112 13.36 0.70 13.97
C THR A 112 14.34 -0.46 13.80
N PHE A 113 14.66 -0.84 12.56
CA PHE A 113 15.50 -1.99 12.25
C PHE A 113 16.96 -1.62 11.97
N GLY A 114 17.31 -0.33 11.94
CA GLY A 114 18.68 0.15 11.76
C GLY A 114 19.24 -0.14 10.37
N VAL A 115 18.40 -0.08 9.33
CA VAL A 115 18.78 -0.37 7.94
C VAL A 115 19.10 0.88 7.12
N GLY A 116 19.14 2.06 7.76
CA GLY A 116 19.34 3.34 7.09
C GLY A 116 18.08 3.81 6.35
N ALA A 117 16.88 3.39 6.78
CA ALA A 117 15.62 3.70 6.07
C ALA A 117 15.32 5.21 5.94
N LEU A 118 16.01 6.05 6.73
CA LEU A 118 15.86 7.51 6.73
C LEU A 118 17.10 8.23 6.16
N ASP A 119 18.12 7.50 5.72
CA ASP A 119 19.43 8.05 5.32
C ASP A 119 19.42 8.70 3.91
N GLY A 120 18.27 8.69 3.23
CA GLY A 120 18.16 9.06 1.82
C GLY A 120 18.74 7.97 0.91
N TRP A 121 18.42 8.04 -0.39
CA TRP A 121 19.03 7.14 -1.37
C TRP A 121 20.53 7.46 -1.47
N ARG A 122 21.38 6.45 -1.25
CA ARG A 122 22.81 6.55 -1.53
C ARG A 122 23.01 6.37 -3.03
N GLU A 123 23.62 7.34 -3.70
CA GLU A 123 23.97 7.26 -5.12
C GLU A 123 25.04 6.18 -5.41
N ASP A 124 25.68 5.64 -4.37
CA ASP A 124 26.86 4.77 -4.48
C ASP A 124 26.54 3.26 -4.46
N ASP A 125 25.26 2.88 -4.33
CA ASP A 125 24.81 1.46 -4.26
C ASP A 125 24.45 0.88 -5.65
N GLU A 126 24.95 1.48 -6.74
CA GLU A 126 25.06 0.76 -8.01
C GLU A 126 26.11 -0.34 -7.83
N SER A 127 25.65 -1.53 -7.43
CA SER A 127 26.47 -2.73 -7.41
C SER A 127 27.16 -2.89 -8.75
N GLU A 128 28.50 -2.87 -8.74
CA GLU A 128 29.31 -3.41 -9.81
C GLU A 128 28.86 -4.85 -10.08
N ASP A 129 28.02 -5.05 -11.10
CA ASP A 129 27.76 -6.37 -11.67
C ASP A 129 29.07 -6.86 -12.29
N THR A 130 29.88 -7.59 -11.51
CA THR A 130 30.99 -8.43 -11.97
C THR A 130 30.59 -9.90 -12.01
#